data_AF-A0A9X0G835-F1
#
_entry.id   AF-A0A9X0G835-F1
#
_cell.length_a   1.000
_cell.length_b   1.000
_cell.length_c   1.000
_cell.angle_alpha   90.00
_cell.angle_beta   90.00
_cell.angle_gamma   90.00
#
_symmetry.space_group_name_H-M   'P 1'
#
loop_
_entity.id
_entity.type
_entity.pdbx_description
1 polymer ?
#
loop_
_entity_poly.entity_id
_entity_poly.type
_entity_poly.pdbx_seq_one_letter_code
_entity_poly.pdbx_strand_id
1 'polypeptide(L)'
;MDFERYVTNELKRKAESLDPSPNLDNQVKNSFYKYQLSKMKRKISMKKKLLLGFVAAAILIPTGTFAGTTLMDKIVGTPEKARQDMGMTEDGYNGVMERIEIAKSIFTEKDFDKYVTLLQESYYFYKKVSVVENGERQYTATNRLNADEEMRERAVMEQLHTYEERIDQHFTYTFEQAEQITGFPIKHPTYIPVGHQLVFEEVKAEATLGKPMPLITMRYENQNVKKQPHISEAELGFTIHQLEIVEGEYKDYFIDRPFDKPSERRPDFTGDIKKYKLNGYDVTFGEYKESNVRAMKIVVPAREGRNAYQVYINDSMLSKKELENVLLSMIE
;
A
#
# COMPACT_ATOMS: atom_id res chain seq x y z
N MET A 1 28.07 28.30 11.18
CA MET A 1 27.17 28.76 10.10
C MET A 1 26.31 27.57 9.73
N ASP A 2 25.01 27.65 9.93
CA ASP A 2 24.08 26.54 9.70
C ASP A 2 23.80 26.45 8.19
N PHE A 3 24.50 25.53 7.54
CA PHE A 3 24.49 25.37 6.08
C PHE A 3 23.10 25.02 5.56
N GLU A 4 22.34 24.21 6.29
CA GLU A 4 20.97 23.83 5.92
C GLU A 4 20.04 25.04 6.01
N ARG A 5 20.16 25.83 7.07
CA ARG A 5 19.40 27.09 7.22
C ARG A 5 19.76 28.10 6.13
N TYR A 6 21.03 28.18 5.74
CA TYR A 6 21.47 29.05 4.64
C TYR A 6 20.90 28.60 3.28
N VAL A 7 20.99 27.31 2.97
CA VAL A 7 20.45 26.74 1.72
C VAL A 7 18.93 26.91 1.65
N THR A 8 18.22 26.65 2.75
CA THR A 8 16.76 26.80 2.82
C THR A 8 16.32 28.24 2.57
N ASN A 9 17.01 29.20 3.19
CA ASN A 9 16.70 30.62 3.02
C ASN A 9 16.99 31.10 1.59
N GLU A 10 18.09 30.65 0.97
CA GLU A 10 18.39 30.99 -0.43
C GLU A 10 17.43 30.35 -1.42
N LEU A 11 17.01 29.11 -1.20
CA LEU A 11 15.99 28.45 -2.03
C LEU A 11 14.65 29.18 -1.95
N LYS A 12 14.24 29.59 -0.74
CA LYS A 12 12.98 30.32 -0.52
C LYS A 12 13.01 31.70 -1.17
N ARG A 13 14.11 32.44 -1.02
CA ARG A 13 14.33 33.74 -1.67
C ARG A 13 14.30 33.63 -3.19
N LYS A 14 14.91 32.58 -3.76
CA LYS A 14 14.84 32.32 -5.21
C LYS A 14 13.44 31.94 -5.67
N ALA A 15 12.72 31.12 -4.90
CA ALA A 15 11.36 30.71 -5.22
C ALA A 15 10.38 31.89 -5.24
N GLU A 16 10.51 32.84 -4.30
CA GLU A 16 9.68 34.06 -4.24
C GLU A 16 9.94 35.02 -5.41
N SER A 17 11.12 34.94 -6.04
CA SER A 17 11.50 35.75 -7.22
C SER A 17 11.18 35.11 -8.56
N LEU A 18 10.70 33.87 -8.58
CA LEU A 18 10.36 33.15 -9.79
C LEU A 18 8.88 33.35 -10.11
N ASP A 19 8.61 33.94 -11.28
CA ASP A 19 7.27 33.92 -11.86
C ASP A 19 7.01 32.48 -12.34
N PRO A 20 6.04 31.76 -11.74
CA PRO A 20 5.82 30.36 -12.09
C PRO A 20 5.45 30.28 -13.57
N SER A 21 6.19 29.45 -14.32
CA SER A 21 5.84 29.13 -15.71
C SER A 21 4.35 28.78 -15.79
N PRO A 22 3.58 29.26 -16.79
CA PRO A 22 2.18 28.94 -16.95
C PRO A 22 1.89 27.43 -16.97
N ASN A 23 2.92 26.61 -17.22
CA ASN A 23 2.85 25.16 -17.27
C ASN A 23 3.25 24.46 -15.96
N LEU A 24 3.58 25.20 -14.89
CA LEU A 24 3.99 24.65 -13.59
C LEU A 24 2.84 23.88 -12.92
N ASP A 25 1.62 24.39 -13.00
CA ASP A 25 0.42 23.69 -12.50
C ASP A 25 0.23 22.34 -13.21
N ASN A 26 0.40 22.30 -14.53
CA ASN A 26 0.39 21.05 -15.30
C ASN A 26 1.54 20.12 -14.94
N GLN A 27 2.73 20.63 -14.66
CA GLN A 27 3.88 19.81 -14.24
C GLN A 27 3.68 19.22 -12.84
N VAL A 28 3.11 19.99 -11.91
CA VAL A 28 2.78 19.53 -10.55
C VAL A 28 1.64 18.51 -10.60
N LYS A 29 0.59 18.76 -11.39
CA LYS A 29 -0.49 17.79 -11.61
C LYS A 29 0.01 16.52 -12.28
N ASN A 30 0.86 16.63 -13.30
CA ASN A 30 1.46 15.48 -13.97
C ASN A 30 2.42 14.69 -13.06
N SER A 31 3.12 15.35 -12.13
CA SER A 31 3.96 14.65 -11.15
C SER A 31 3.11 13.92 -10.11
N PHE A 32 1.99 14.52 -9.67
CA PHE A 32 1.02 13.90 -8.77
C PHE A 32 0.30 12.71 -9.42
N TYR A 33 -0.06 12.84 -10.69
CA TYR A 33 -0.63 11.78 -11.51
C TYR A 33 0.36 10.62 -11.72
N LYS A 34 1.63 10.93 -12.03
CA LYS A 34 2.71 9.92 -12.10
C LYS A 34 2.94 9.22 -10.77
N TYR A 35 2.87 9.96 -9.66
CA TYR A 35 2.94 9.39 -8.31
C TYR A 35 1.77 8.41 -8.07
N GLN A 36 0.53 8.76 -8.41
CA GLN A 36 -0.61 7.85 -8.29
C GLN A 36 -0.46 6.59 -9.16
N LEU A 37 -0.03 6.73 -10.43
CA LEU A 37 0.24 5.59 -11.31
C LEU A 37 1.35 4.66 -10.75
N SER A 38 2.40 5.23 -10.16
CA SER A 38 3.45 4.45 -9.49
C SER A 38 2.96 3.75 -8.22
N LYS A 39 2.04 4.36 -7.47
CA LYS A 39 1.37 3.74 -6.32
C LYS A 39 0.49 2.56 -6.74
N MET A 40 -0.21 2.66 -7.87
CA MET A 40 -0.96 1.56 -8.48
C MET A 40 -0.04 0.41 -8.95
N LYS A 41 1.09 0.72 -9.62
CA LYS A 41 2.10 -0.30 -9.96
C LYS A 41 2.68 -1.01 -8.74
N ARG A 42 2.86 -0.31 -7.63
CA ARG A 42 3.40 -0.88 -6.39
C ARG A 42 2.43 -1.89 -5.75
N LYS A 43 1.11 -1.67 -5.85
CA LYS A 43 0.08 -2.63 -5.42
C LYS A 43 0.06 -3.93 -6.27
N ILE A 44 0.50 -3.88 -7.53
CA ILE A 44 0.42 -5.01 -8.49
C ILE A 44 1.62 -5.97 -8.39
N SER A 45 2.75 -5.52 -7.84
CA SER A 45 4.04 -6.24 -7.91
C SER A 45 4.19 -7.46 -6.98
N MET A 46 3.18 -7.87 -6.19
CA MET A 46 3.43 -8.78 -5.08
C MET A 46 2.38 -9.87 -4.87
N LYS A 47 2.49 -10.97 -5.64
CA LYS A 47 2.00 -12.29 -5.20
C LYS A 47 2.91 -13.41 -5.68
N LYS A 48 4.07 -13.58 -5.05
CA LYS A 48 4.72 -14.90 -5.07
C LYS A 48 3.92 -15.81 -4.15
N LYS A 49 3.02 -16.61 -4.75
CA LYS A 49 2.29 -17.77 -4.17
C LYS A 49 0.87 -17.53 -3.61
N LEU A 50 -0.09 -17.12 -4.43
CA LEU A 50 -1.52 -17.31 -4.11
C LEU A 50 -2.40 -17.60 -5.35
N LEU A 51 -1.85 -18.34 -6.33
CA LEU A 51 -2.59 -18.84 -7.49
C LEU A 51 -2.75 -20.38 -7.52
N LEU A 52 -2.48 -21.07 -6.40
CA LEU A 52 -2.63 -22.54 -6.32
C LEU A 52 -3.82 -23.03 -5.49
N GLY A 53 -4.74 -22.13 -5.08
CA GLY A 53 -5.75 -22.45 -4.06
C GLY A 53 -7.21 -22.60 -4.51
N PHE A 54 -7.56 -22.44 -5.79
CA PHE A 54 -8.96 -22.59 -6.26
C PHE A 54 -9.07 -23.19 -7.67
N VAL A 55 -8.41 -24.34 -7.92
CA VAL A 55 -8.69 -25.18 -9.10
C VAL A 55 -9.03 -26.63 -8.73
N ALA A 56 -9.12 -26.97 -7.44
CA ALA A 56 -9.42 -28.34 -7.01
C ALA A 56 -10.91 -28.53 -6.66
N ALA A 57 -11.78 -28.42 -7.66
CA ALA A 57 -13.01 -29.21 -7.72
C ALA A 57 -13.05 -29.84 -9.10
N ALA A 58 -12.37 -30.99 -9.23
CA ALA A 58 -12.42 -31.85 -10.39
C ALA A 58 -13.85 -32.39 -10.59
N ILE A 59 -14.62 -31.68 -11.40
CA ILE A 59 -15.65 -32.31 -12.23
C ILE A 59 -15.17 -32.12 -13.66
N LEU A 60 -14.95 -33.24 -14.35
CA LEU A 60 -14.69 -33.33 -15.78
C LEU A 60 -15.66 -32.44 -16.57
N ILE A 61 -15.24 -31.22 -16.88
CA ILE A 61 -15.86 -30.35 -17.87
C ILE A 61 -14.75 -30.10 -18.90
N PRO A 62 -15.01 -30.22 -20.21
CA PRO A 62 -14.03 -29.91 -21.24
C PRO A 62 -13.47 -28.52 -20.97
N THR A 63 -12.22 -28.25 -21.32
CA THR A 63 -11.55 -26.95 -21.27
C THR A 63 -12.37 -25.88 -22.02
N GLY A 64 -13.41 -25.39 -21.37
CA GLY A 64 -14.30 -24.35 -21.82
C GLY A 64 -13.68 -23.04 -21.41
N THR A 65 -13.21 -22.29 -22.41
CA THR A 65 -13.06 -20.84 -22.43
C THR A 65 -13.54 -20.15 -21.14
N PHE A 66 -12.58 -19.82 -20.27
CA PHE A 66 -12.78 -18.88 -19.17
C PHE A 66 -13.40 -17.59 -19.74
N ALA A 67 -14.55 -17.15 -19.26
CA ALA A 67 -15.13 -15.87 -19.68
C ALA A 67 -14.18 -14.67 -19.39
N GLY A 68 -13.26 -14.82 -18.43
CA GLY A 68 -12.23 -13.82 -18.09
C GLY A 68 -11.19 -13.56 -19.19
N THR A 69 -10.85 -14.55 -20.04
CA THR A 69 -9.89 -14.32 -21.14
C THR A 69 -10.49 -13.39 -22.20
N THR A 70 -11.80 -13.50 -22.47
CA THR A 70 -12.47 -12.66 -23.47
C THR A 70 -12.60 -11.19 -23.06
N LEU A 71 -12.65 -10.89 -21.76
CA LEU A 71 -12.70 -9.52 -21.26
C LEU A 71 -11.31 -8.91 -21.19
N MET A 72 -10.32 -9.66 -20.69
CA MET A 72 -8.92 -9.23 -20.69
C MET A 72 -8.39 -8.98 -22.10
N ASP A 73 -8.73 -9.84 -23.06
CA ASP A 73 -8.37 -9.64 -24.47
C ASP A 73 -8.93 -8.34 -25.05
N LYS A 74 -10.10 -7.89 -24.58
CA LYS A 74 -10.70 -6.62 -24.99
C LYS A 74 -10.04 -5.40 -24.34
N ILE A 75 -9.52 -5.54 -23.12
CA ILE A 75 -8.93 -4.43 -22.35
C ILE A 75 -7.45 -4.27 -22.67
N VAL A 76 -6.67 -5.34 -22.54
CA VAL A 76 -5.20 -5.30 -22.68
C VAL A 76 -4.67 -6.20 -23.79
N GLY A 77 -5.51 -7.07 -24.37
CA GLY A 77 -5.10 -8.09 -25.34
C GLY A 77 -4.68 -9.40 -24.67
N THR A 78 -4.17 -10.35 -25.48
CA THR A 78 -3.58 -11.58 -24.95
C THR A 78 -2.32 -11.25 -24.14
N PRO A 79 -1.84 -12.14 -23.25
CA PRO A 79 -0.60 -11.92 -22.50
C PRO A 79 0.60 -11.56 -23.40
N GLU A 80 0.74 -12.21 -24.55
CA GLU A 80 1.82 -11.95 -25.51
C GLU A 80 1.68 -10.55 -26.11
N LYS A 81 0.46 -10.17 -26.49
CA LYS A 81 0.20 -8.86 -27.09
C LYS A 81 0.39 -7.74 -26.06
N ALA A 82 -0.07 -7.92 -24.83
CA ALA A 82 0.17 -6.99 -23.74
C ALA A 82 1.67 -6.84 -23.45
N ARG A 83 2.44 -7.93 -23.48
CA ARG A 83 3.90 -7.86 -23.33
C ARG A 83 4.55 -7.08 -24.48
N GLN A 84 4.15 -7.34 -25.73
CA GLN A 84 4.72 -6.67 -26.90
C GLN A 84 4.34 -5.19 -26.98
N ASP A 85 3.08 -4.86 -26.72
CA ASP A 85 2.53 -3.52 -26.91
C ASP A 85 2.91 -2.55 -25.78
N MET A 86 3.06 -3.07 -24.55
CA MET A 86 3.21 -2.23 -23.36
C MET A 86 4.25 -2.74 -22.35
N GLY A 87 4.98 -3.82 -22.67
CA GLY A 87 5.98 -4.40 -21.77
C GLY A 87 5.37 -4.93 -20.48
N MET A 88 4.10 -5.35 -20.53
CA MET A 88 3.40 -5.89 -19.36
C MET A 88 4.01 -7.24 -18.96
N THR A 89 4.33 -7.38 -17.68
CA THR A 89 4.78 -8.64 -17.09
C THR A 89 3.59 -9.56 -16.84
N GLU A 90 3.86 -10.85 -16.65
CA GLU A 90 2.83 -11.83 -16.26
C GLU A 90 2.12 -11.41 -14.96
N ASP A 91 2.88 -10.98 -13.95
CA ASP A 91 2.33 -10.44 -12.70
C ASP A 91 1.43 -9.22 -12.95
N GLY A 92 1.85 -8.33 -13.86
CA GLY A 92 1.06 -7.16 -14.26
C GLY A 92 -0.25 -7.55 -14.90
N TYR A 93 -0.24 -8.56 -15.78
CA TYR A 93 -1.44 -9.07 -16.45
C TYR A 93 -2.41 -9.71 -15.46
N ASN A 94 -1.90 -10.57 -14.58
CA ASN A 94 -2.69 -11.26 -13.57
C ASN A 94 -3.28 -10.29 -12.55
N GLY A 95 -2.55 -9.24 -12.16
CA GLY A 95 -3.07 -8.21 -11.26
C GLY A 95 -4.24 -7.42 -11.84
N VAL A 96 -4.23 -7.15 -13.15
CA VAL A 96 -5.36 -6.49 -13.84
C VAL A 96 -6.57 -7.42 -13.88
N MET A 97 -6.35 -8.69 -14.23
CA MET A 97 -7.40 -9.71 -14.25
C MET A 97 -8.07 -9.84 -12.88
N GLU A 98 -7.27 -9.96 -11.81
CA GLU A 98 -7.79 -10.05 -10.45
C GLU A 98 -8.59 -8.79 -10.08
N ARG A 99 -8.08 -7.59 -10.41
CA ARG A 99 -8.78 -6.34 -10.10
C ARG A 99 -10.13 -6.23 -10.80
N ILE A 100 -10.23 -6.71 -12.05
CA ILE A 100 -11.50 -6.74 -12.80
C ILE A 100 -12.49 -7.71 -12.15
N GLU A 101 -12.06 -8.91 -11.76
CA GLU A 101 -12.95 -9.87 -11.10
C GLU A 101 -13.42 -9.34 -9.73
N ILE A 102 -12.56 -8.64 -8.98
CA ILE A 102 -12.95 -7.94 -7.75
C ILE A 102 -14.01 -6.88 -8.05
N ALA A 103 -13.77 -6.01 -9.03
CA ALA A 103 -14.71 -4.97 -9.42
C ALA A 103 -16.07 -5.57 -9.83
N LYS A 104 -16.07 -6.69 -10.55
CA LYS A 104 -17.28 -7.42 -10.95
C LYS A 104 -18.08 -7.95 -9.77
N SER A 105 -17.41 -8.40 -8.71
CA SER A 105 -18.06 -8.90 -7.51
C SER A 105 -18.72 -7.80 -6.65
N ILE A 106 -18.25 -6.56 -6.78
CA ILE A 106 -18.66 -5.42 -5.94
C ILE A 106 -19.65 -4.50 -6.67
N PHE A 107 -19.46 -4.27 -7.96
CA PHE A 107 -20.24 -3.31 -8.72
C PHE A 107 -21.52 -3.91 -9.29
N THR A 108 -22.52 -3.05 -9.45
CA THR A 108 -23.68 -3.36 -10.29
C THR A 108 -23.22 -3.52 -11.75
N GLU A 109 -23.97 -4.25 -12.56
CA GLU A 109 -23.67 -4.46 -13.98
C GLU A 109 -23.36 -3.14 -14.71
N LYS A 110 -24.20 -2.12 -14.53
CA LYS A 110 -24.02 -0.78 -15.13
C LYS A 110 -22.72 -0.11 -14.70
N ASP A 111 -22.35 -0.21 -13.44
CA ASP A 111 -21.13 0.41 -12.91
C ASP A 111 -19.89 -0.37 -13.34
N PHE A 112 -19.99 -1.70 -13.39
CA PHE A 112 -18.94 -2.58 -13.89
C PHE A 112 -18.67 -2.33 -15.38
N ASP A 113 -19.70 -2.21 -16.21
CA ASP A 113 -19.55 -1.92 -17.65
C ASP A 113 -18.85 -0.58 -17.90
N LYS A 114 -19.19 0.44 -17.11
CA LYS A 114 -18.51 1.74 -17.14
C LYS A 114 -17.05 1.61 -16.71
N TYR A 115 -16.79 0.89 -15.63
CA TYR A 115 -15.42 0.64 -15.15
C TYR A 115 -14.57 -0.07 -16.22
N VAL A 116 -15.10 -1.12 -16.85
CA VAL A 116 -14.46 -1.84 -17.96
C VAL A 116 -14.18 -0.90 -19.13
N THR A 117 -15.15 -0.08 -19.54
CA THR A 117 -14.98 0.88 -20.65
C THR A 117 -13.86 1.87 -20.36
N LEU A 118 -13.80 2.39 -19.13
CA LEU A 118 -12.73 3.29 -18.69
C LEU A 118 -11.36 2.59 -18.66
N LEU A 119 -11.30 1.32 -18.23
CA LEU A 119 -10.06 0.54 -18.29
C LEU A 119 -9.58 0.34 -19.73
N GLN A 120 -10.47 0.00 -20.66
CA GLN A 120 -10.13 -0.15 -22.09
C GLN A 120 -9.48 1.13 -22.63
N GLU A 121 -10.08 2.28 -22.34
CA GLU A 121 -9.57 3.57 -22.81
C GLU A 121 -8.25 3.96 -22.13
N SER A 122 -8.10 3.68 -20.84
CA SER A 122 -6.85 3.85 -20.10
C SER A 122 -5.71 3.01 -20.71
N TYR A 123 -5.97 1.73 -21.00
CA TYR A 123 -4.97 0.85 -21.60
C TYR A 123 -4.67 1.18 -23.07
N TYR A 124 -5.63 1.76 -23.80
CA TYR A 124 -5.39 2.34 -25.12
C TYR A 124 -4.34 3.46 -25.06
N PHE A 125 -4.50 4.43 -24.15
CA PHE A 125 -3.51 5.50 -23.98
C PHE A 125 -2.18 4.97 -23.46
N TYR A 126 -2.21 4.07 -22.47
CA TYR A 126 -1.02 3.44 -21.91
C TYR A 126 -0.18 2.73 -22.98
N LYS A 127 -0.83 1.99 -23.89
CA LYS A 127 -0.18 1.38 -25.05
C LYS A 127 0.46 2.44 -25.95
N LYS A 128 -0.27 3.51 -26.29
CA LYS A 128 0.23 4.56 -27.19
C LYS A 128 1.50 5.23 -26.66
N VAL A 129 1.56 5.49 -25.35
CA VAL A 129 2.72 6.13 -24.71
C VAL A 129 3.83 5.15 -24.32
N SER A 130 3.63 3.84 -24.42
CA SER A 130 4.63 2.84 -24.04
C SER A 130 5.71 2.69 -25.11
N VAL A 131 6.97 2.72 -24.68
CA VAL A 131 8.11 2.34 -25.52
C VAL A 131 8.63 1.01 -25.01
N VAL A 132 8.59 0.00 -25.88
CA VAL A 132 8.90 -1.39 -25.55
C VAL A 132 10.00 -1.88 -26.48
N GLU A 133 11.01 -2.52 -25.90
CA GLU A 133 12.09 -3.19 -26.63
C GLU A 133 12.23 -4.60 -26.07
N ASN A 134 12.30 -5.61 -26.95
CA ASN A 134 12.39 -7.03 -26.56
C ASN A 134 11.30 -7.49 -25.56
N GLY A 135 10.10 -6.89 -25.63
CA GLY A 135 8.99 -7.19 -24.73
C GLY A 135 9.16 -6.63 -23.31
N GLU A 136 10.10 -5.71 -23.12
CA GLU A 136 10.32 -4.99 -21.86
C GLU A 136 10.08 -3.49 -22.05
N ARG A 137 9.34 -2.90 -21.11
CA ARG A 137 9.05 -1.46 -21.14
C ARG A 137 10.30 -0.67 -20.77
N GLN A 138 10.72 0.20 -21.67
CA GLN A 138 11.87 1.08 -21.47
C GLN A 138 11.45 2.38 -20.78
N TYR A 139 10.52 3.12 -21.37
CA TYR A 139 10.05 4.40 -20.83
C TYR A 139 8.64 4.76 -21.31
N THR A 140 8.17 5.95 -20.90
CA THR A 140 6.88 6.53 -21.29
C THR A 140 7.13 7.73 -22.19
N ALA A 141 6.74 7.66 -23.45
CA ALA A 141 6.84 8.76 -24.41
C ALA A 141 5.59 9.64 -24.31
N THR A 142 5.62 10.64 -23.42
CA THR A 142 4.47 11.52 -23.13
C THR A 142 4.08 12.41 -24.31
N ASN A 143 4.99 12.64 -25.26
CA ASN A 143 4.75 13.44 -26.47
C ASN A 143 3.98 12.69 -27.58
N ARG A 144 3.54 11.45 -27.33
CA ARG A 144 2.77 10.66 -28.30
C ARG A 144 1.26 10.93 -28.26
N LEU A 145 0.78 11.63 -27.23
CA LEU A 145 -0.59 12.08 -27.15
C LEU A 145 -0.71 13.50 -27.72
N ASN A 146 -1.80 13.79 -28.42
CA ASN A 146 -2.17 15.16 -28.75
C ASN A 146 -2.94 15.82 -27.58
N ALA A 147 -3.22 17.12 -27.66
CA ALA A 147 -3.85 17.86 -26.57
C ALA A 147 -5.23 17.32 -26.16
N ASP A 148 -6.05 16.86 -27.12
CA ASP A 148 -7.37 16.31 -26.85
C ASP A 148 -7.26 14.93 -26.17
N GLU A 149 -6.31 14.11 -26.61
CA GLU A 149 -6.01 12.82 -26.01
C GLU A 149 -5.46 12.95 -24.59
N GLU A 150 -4.57 13.91 -24.33
CA GLU A 150 -4.08 14.20 -22.97
C GLU A 150 -5.21 14.63 -22.04
N MET A 151 -6.12 15.49 -22.53
CA MET A 151 -7.30 15.90 -21.76
C MET A 151 -8.22 14.71 -21.47
N ARG A 152 -8.42 13.84 -22.47
CA ARG A 152 -9.25 12.64 -22.33
C ARG A 152 -8.63 11.61 -21.39
N GLU A 153 -7.33 11.33 -21.50
CA GLU A 153 -6.60 10.44 -20.61
C GLU A 153 -6.78 10.90 -19.15
N ARG A 154 -6.59 12.20 -18.89
CA ARG A 154 -6.79 12.78 -17.56
C ARG A 154 -8.21 12.54 -17.04
N ALA A 155 -9.23 12.84 -17.84
CA ALA A 155 -10.62 12.66 -17.45
C ALA A 155 -11.01 11.18 -17.23
N VAL A 156 -10.43 10.26 -18.01
CA VAL A 156 -10.60 8.81 -17.83
C VAL A 156 -9.98 8.37 -16.51
N MET A 157 -8.78 8.85 -16.21
CA MET A 157 -8.05 8.47 -15.00
C MET A 157 -8.68 9.04 -13.73
N GLU A 158 -9.20 10.27 -13.77
CA GLU A 158 -9.99 10.83 -12.67
C GLU A 158 -11.23 9.98 -12.37
N GLN A 159 -11.95 9.54 -13.41
CA GLN A 159 -13.10 8.65 -13.24
C GLN A 159 -12.70 7.26 -12.74
N LEU A 160 -11.64 6.66 -13.30
CA LEU A 160 -11.11 5.38 -12.82
C LEU A 160 -10.73 5.48 -11.34
N HIS A 161 -10.09 6.57 -10.93
CA HIS A 161 -9.72 6.79 -9.54
C HIS A 161 -10.95 6.72 -8.62
N THR A 162 -12.08 7.32 -8.99
CA THR A 162 -13.33 7.20 -8.22
C THR A 162 -13.82 5.75 -8.10
N TYR A 163 -13.74 4.95 -9.16
CA TYR A 163 -14.10 3.52 -9.06
C TYR A 163 -13.10 2.75 -8.19
N GLU A 164 -11.81 3.01 -8.33
CA GLU A 164 -10.76 2.38 -7.52
C GLU A 164 -10.91 2.71 -6.04
N GLU A 165 -11.28 3.95 -5.70
CA GLU A 165 -11.62 4.35 -4.33
C GLU A 165 -12.85 3.61 -3.81
N ARG A 166 -13.89 3.42 -4.63
CA ARG A 166 -15.07 2.62 -4.24
C ARG A 166 -14.71 1.15 -3.98
N ILE A 167 -13.81 0.57 -4.78
CA ILE A 167 -13.29 -0.78 -4.51
C ILE A 167 -12.55 -0.76 -3.18
N ASP A 168 -11.60 0.16 -2.98
CA ASP A 168 -10.80 0.23 -1.74
C ASP A 168 -11.68 0.49 -0.49
N GLN A 169 -12.76 1.28 -0.62
CA GLN A 169 -13.75 1.51 0.43
C GLN A 169 -14.51 0.24 0.82
N HIS A 170 -14.76 -0.67 -0.13
CA HIS A 170 -15.39 -1.97 0.16
C HIS A 170 -14.52 -2.85 1.08
N PHE A 171 -13.20 -2.61 1.10
CA PHE A 171 -12.25 -3.30 1.98
C PHE A 171 -11.81 -2.43 3.17
N THR A 172 -12.66 -1.47 3.56
CA THR A 172 -12.52 -0.71 4.80
C THR A 172 -13.54 -1.22 5.82
N TYR A 173 -13.10 -1.48 7.04
CA TYR A 173 -13.89 -2.18 8.05
C TYR A 173 -13.99 -1.40 9.35
N THR A 174 -15.00 -1.70 10.15
CA THR A 174 -15.00 -1.36 11.58
C THR A 174 -14.13 -2.34 12.36
N PHE A 175 -13.81 -2.03 13.62
CA PHE A 175 -13.07 -2.95 14.47
C PHE A 175 -13.84 -4.25 14.70
N GLU A 176 -15.15 -4.16 14.96
CA GLU A 176 -16.02 -5.31 15.15
C GLU A 176 -16.03 -6.25 13.93
N GLN A 177 -16.13 -5.68 12.72
CA GLN A 177 -16.04 -6.46 11.48
C GLN A 177 -14.67 -7.11 11.33
N ALA A 178 -13.60 -6.37 11.64
CA ALA A 178 -12.24 -6.88 11.53
C ALA A 178 -11.96 -8.00 12.54
N GLU A 179 -12.45 -7.91 13.78
CA GLU A 179 -12.35 -8.99 14.77
C GLU A 179 -13.04 -10.27 14.29
N GLN A 180 -14.20 -10.15 13.65
CA GLN A 180 -14.90 -11.29 13.04
C GLN A 180 -14.11 -11.91 11.89
N ILE A 181 -13.44 -11.08 11.07
CA ILE A 181 -12.62 -11.54 9.94
C ILE A 181 -11.34 -12.22 10.45
N THR A 182 -10.61 -11.56 11.35
CA THR A 182 -9.26 -11.98 11.75
C THR A 182 -9.27 -13.02 12.86
N GLY A 183 -10.32 -13.10 13.66
CA GLY A 183 -10.43 -14.03 14.78
C GLY A 183 -9.51 -13.69 15.97
N PHE A 184 -8.99 -12.47 16.06
CA PHE A 184 -8.24 -11.98 17.23
C PHE A 184 -8.86 -10.67 17.75
N PRO A 185 -8.71 -10.36 19.06
CA PRO A 185 -9.28 -9.16 19.65
C PRO A 185 -8.51 -7.91 19.20
N ILE A 186 -9.22 -6.88 18.75
CA ILE A 186 -8.67 -5.60 18.33
C ILE A 186 -8.99 -4.57 19.42
N LYS A 187 -7.96 -4.15 20.15
CA LYS A 187 -8.09 -3.18 21.25
C LYS A 187 -7.31 -1.89 20.95
N HIS A 188 -7.74 -0.80 21.55
CA HIS A 188 -6.91 0.40 21.76
C HIS A 188 -5.94 0.18 22.93
N PRO A 189 -4.78 0.85 22.96
CA PRO A 189 -3.83 0.76 24.07
C PRO A 189 -4.44 1.35 25.33
N THR A 190 -4.37 0.61 26.44
CA THR A 190 -4.80 1.12 27.75
C THR A 190 -3.76 2.03 28.42
N TYR A 191 -2.52 2.03 27.92
CA TYR A 191 -1.46 2.96 28.31
C TYR A 191 -1.09 3.87 27.13
N ILE A 192 -1.26 5.18 27.32
CA ILE A 192 -0.86 6.20 26.34
C ILE A 192 0.20 7.10 27.02
N PRO A 193 1.40 7.24 26.43
CA PRO A 193 2.42 8.15 26.94
C PRO A 193 1.90 9.58 27.08
N VAL A 194 2.35 10.28 28.12
CA VAL A 194 1.89 11.64 28.45
C VAL A 194 2.03 12.57 27.24
N GLY A 195 1.00 13.39 27.01
CA GLY A 195 0.96 14.36 25.91
C GLY A 195 0.57 13.78 24.55
N HIS A 196 0.35 12.46 24.44
CA HIS A 196 -0.08 11.83 23.20
C HIS A 196 -1.61 11.65 23.18
N GLN A 197 -2.20 11.79 21.99
CA GLN A 197 -3.61 11.53 21.75
C GLN A 197 -3.82 10.81 20.42
N LEU A 198 -4.89 10.02 20.31
CA LEU A 198 -5.30 9.40 19.06
C LEU A 198 -5.71 10.49 18.06
N VAL A 199 -5.17 10.43 16.85
CA VAL A 199 -5.51 11.38 15.77
C VAL A 199 -5.96 10.71 14.48
N PHE A 200 -5.74 9.39 14.36
CA PHE A 200 -6.12 8.61 13.19
C PHE A 200 -6.26 7.15 13.57
N GLU A 201 -7.33 6.53 13.09
CA GLU A 201 -7.53 5.09 13.13
C GLU A 201 -8.14 4.63 11.81
N GLU A 202 -7.73 3.45 11.36
CA GLU A 202 -8.21 2.87 10.12
C GLU A 202 -8.07 1.35 10.17
N VAL A 203 -9.05 0.66 9.58
CA VAL A 203 -8.94 -0.77 9.31
C VAL A 203 -9.16 -1.00 7.83
N LYS A 204 -8.12 -1.42 7.13
CA LYS A 204 -8.16 -1.64 5.68
C LYS A 204 -7.48 -2.95 5.31
N ALA A 205 -8.08 -3.67 4.37
CA ALA A 205 -7.45 -4.80 3.73
C ALA A 205 -7.06 -4.45 2.29
N GLU A 206 -6.08 -5.17 1.74
CA GLU A 206 -5.94 -5.22 0.29
C GLU A 206 -7.19 -5.85 -0.32
N ALA A 207 -7.60 -5.31 -1.47
CA ALA A 207 -8.70 -5.88 -2.20
C ALA A 207 -8.35 -7.28 -2.70
N THR A 208 -9.29 -8.21 -2.51
CA THR A 208 -9.09 -9.62 -2.79
C THR A 208 -10.42 -10.29 -3.08
N LEU A 209 -10.39 -11.40 -3.82
CA LEU A 209 -11.53 -12.31 -3.96
C LEU A 209 -11.62 -13.33 -2.81
N GLY A 210 -10.53 -13.50 -2.06
CA GLY A 210 -10.43 -14.43 -0.94
C GLY A 210 -10.81 -13.81 0.41
N LYS A 211 -10.39 -14.45 1.50
CA LYS A 211 -10.50 -13.89 2.85
C LYS A 211 -9.68 -12.59 2.91
N PRO A 212 -10.28 -11.44 3.24
CA PRO A 212 -9.53 -10.21 3.45
C PRO A 212 -8.59 -10.36 4.65
N MET A 213 -7.46 -9.66 4.60
CA MET A 213 -6.51 -9.55 5.72
C MET A 213 -6.43 -8.08 6.13
N PRO A 214 -7.32 -7.63 7.04
CA PRO A 214 -7.31 -6.26 7.49
C PRO A 214 -6.04 -5.94 8.28
N LEU A 215 -5.44 -4.81 7.95
CA LEU A 215 -4.42 -4.14 8.73
C LEU A 215 -5.11 -3.06 9.55
N ILE A 216 -4.96 -3.15 10.87
CA ILE A 216 -5.47 -2.16 11.81
C ILE A 216 -4.35 -1.16 12.04
N THR A 217 -4.62 0.12 11.84
CA THR A 217 -3.66 1.22 12.05
C THR A 217 -4.23 2.21 13.05
N MET A 218 -3.44 2.60 14.04
CA MET A 218 -3.77 3.68 14.98
C MET A 218 -2.57 4.60 15.10
N ARG A 219 -2.78 5.92 15.02
CA ARG A 219 -1.72 6.91 15.13
C ARG A 219 -1.99 7.87 16.27
N TYR A 220 -0.98 8.01 17.13
CA TYR A 220 -1.01 8.86 18.29
C TYR A 220 0.03 9.96 18.13
N GLU A 221 -0.40 11.21 18.20
CA GLU A 221 0.51 12.36 18.08
C GLU A 221 0.70 13.03 19.43
N ASN A 222 1.93 13.47 19.69
CA ASN A 222 2.28 14.32 20.82
C ASN A 222 1.81 15.75 20.55
N GLN A 223 0.87 16.24 21.36
CA GLN A 223 0.31 17.59 21.25
C GLN A 223 1.36 18.70 21.37
N ASN A 224 2.51 18.41 21.98
CA ASN A 224 3.60 19.38 22.16
C ASN A 224 4.48 19.52 20.92
N VAL A 225 4.37 18.60 19.95
CA VAL A 225 5.12 18.66 18.69
C VAL A 225 4.31 19.44 17.67
N LYS A 226 4.85 20.57 17.20
CA LYS A 226 4.21 21.37 16.15
C LYS A 226 4.36 20.67 14.82
N LYS A 227 3.24 20.39 14.14
CA LYS A 227 3.23 19.91 12.74
C LYS A 227 3.93 20.92 11.84
N GLN A 228 4.94 20.46 11.12
CA GLN A 228 5.62 21.22 10.07
C GLN A 228 5.71 20.36 8.80
N PRO A 229 5.81 20.96 7.60
CA PRO A 229 5.76 20.24 6.32
C PRO A 229 6.81 19.13 6.12
N HIS A 230 7.90 19.12 6.91
CA HIS A 230 9.02 18.18 6.77
C HIS A 230 9.13 17.19 7.93
N ILE A 231 8.22 17.24 8.91
CA ILE A 231 8.25 16.33 10.05
C ILE A 231 7.56 15.03 9.65
N SER A 232 8.26 13.91 9.82
CA SER A 232 7.72 12.58 9.57
C SER A 232 6.67 12.18 10.61
N GLU A 233 5.80 11.23 10.29
CA GLU A 233 4.78 10.77 11.25
C GLU A 233 5.40 10.20 12.53
N ALA A 234 6.55 9.53 12.42
CA ALA A 234 7.30 9.01 13.57
C ALA A 234 7.89 10.11 14.47
N GLU A 235 8.04 11.33 13.96
CA GLU A 235 8.45 12.52 14.73
C GLU A 235 7.25 13.27 15.30
N LEU A 236 6.03 13.01 14.85
CA LEU A 236 4.83 13.56 15.47
C LEU A 236 4.36 12.72 16.66
N GLY A 237 4.74 11.46 16.72
CA GLY A 237 4.42 10.51 17.78
C GLY A 237 4.58 9.08 17.26
N PHE A 238 3.73 8.17 17.73
CA PHE A 238 3.85 6.75 17.43
C PHE A 238 2.68 6.22 16.59
N THR A 239 2.95 5.20 15.79
CA THR A 239 1.93 4.47 15.04
C THR A 239 1.94 3.00 15.45
N ILE A 240 0.75 2.46 15.69
CA ILE A 240 0.51 1.05 16.02
C ILE A 240 -0.15 0.38 14.83
N HIS A 241 0.32 -0.83 14.52
CA HIS A 241 -0.21 -1.70 13.51
C HIS A 241 -0.54 -3.07 14.11
N GLN A 242 -1.75 -3.58 13.87
CA GLN A 242 -2.14 -4.96 14.23
C GLN A 242 -2.45 -5.76 12.97
N LEU A 243 -1.93 -6.99 12.90
CA LEU A 243 -2.09 -7.87 11.73
C LEU A 243 -2.14 -9.34 12.16
N GLU A 244 -3.03 -10.11 11.53
CA GLU A 244 -3.12 -11.57 11.69
C GLU A 244 -1.83 -12.25 11.21
N ILE A 245 -1.32 -13.21 11.99
CA ILE A 245 -0.23 -14.09 11.57
C ILE A 245 -0.84 -15.34 10.96
N VAL A 246 -0.73 -15.47 9.64
CA VAL A 246 -1.22 -16.63 8.90
C VAL A 246 -0.07 -17.59 8.63
N GLU A 247 -0.23 -18.85 9.05
CA GLU A 247 0.80 -19.88 8.87
C GLU A 247 1.11 -20.08 7.38
N GLY A 248 2.41 -20.10 7.02
CA GLY A 248 2.86 -20.22 5.63
C GLY A 248 2.80 -18.92 4.81
N GLU A 249 2.12 -17.88 5.29
CA GLU A 249 2.13 -16.54 4.69
C GLU A 249 3.02 -15.61 5.52
N TYR A 250 4.23 -15.35 5.02
CA TYR A 250 5.11 -14.37 5.66
C TYR A 250 4.72 -12.96 5.23
N LYS A 251 3.67 -12.41 5.85
CA LYS A 251 3.24 -11.01 5.70
C LYS A 251 3.54 -10.24 6.99
N ASP A 252 4.39 -9.21 6.89
CA ASP A 252 4.63 -8.27 7.98
C ASP A 252 3.84 -6.97 7.69
N TYR A 253 3.74 -6.04 8.65
CA TYR A 253 3.14 -4.71 8.44
C TYR A 253 3.76 -4.02 7.22
N PHE A 254 5.07 -4.18 7.06
CA PHE A 254 5.72 -4.00 5.79
C PHE A 254 5.32 -5.19 4.90
N ILE A 255 4.17 -5.05 4.23
CA ILE A 255 3.57 -6.04 3.32
C ILE A 255 4.62 -6.59 2.32
N ASP A 256 5.69 -5.84 2.09
CA ASP A 256 6.79 -6.18 1.19
C ASP A 256 7.97 -6.91 1.88
N ARG A 257 8.26 -6.73 3.20
CA ARG A 257 9.50 -7.27 3.85
C ARG A 257 9.41 -7.42 5.39
N PRO A 258 9.98 -8.48 6.00
CA PRO A 258 9.97 -8.66 7.45
C PRO A 258 10.76 -7.61 8.21
N PHE A 259 10.21 -7.11 9.32
CA PHE A 259 10.90 -6.25 10.29
C PHE A 259 12.20 -6.87 10.81
N ASP A 260 12.28 -8.21 10.87
CA ASP A 260 13.39 -8.95 11.45
C ASP A 260 14.40 -9.50 10.42
N LYS A 261 14.34 -9.06 9.16
CA LYS A 261 15.31 -9.47 8.12
C LYS A 261 16.14 -8.29 7.59
N PRO A 262 17.48 -8.46 7.45
CA PRO A 262 18.34 -7.45 6.81
C PRO A 262 17.92 -7.18 5.36
N SER A 263 18.02 -5.93 4.90
CA SER A 263 17.80 -5.57 3.50
C SER A 263 18.85 -4.57 3.00
N GLU A 264 19.34 -4.78 1.78
CA GLU A 264 20.30 -3.89 1.10
C GLU A 264 19.69 -2.58 0.55
N ARG A 265 18.37 -2.37 0.69
CA ARG A 265 17.66 -1.21 0.11
C ARG A 265 16.76 -0.51 1.14
N ARG A 266 17.38 0.16 2.13
CA ARG A 266 16.89 1.23 3.03
C ARG A 266 15.49 1.13 3.71
N PRO A 267 15.28 1.82 4.86
CA PRO A 267 16.32 2.37 5.72
C PRO A 267 16.82 1.26 6.63
N ASP A 268 18.14 1.12 6.65
CA ASP A 268 18.86 0.06 7.34
C ASP A 268 18.50 0.12 8.83
N PHE A 269 17.75 -0.85 9.35
CA PHE A 269 17.81 -1.10 10.78
C PHE A 269 19.27 -1.37 11.13
N THR A 270 19.74 -0.88 12.27
CA THR A 270 21.04 -1.29 12.80
C THR A 270 21.08 -2.81 12.80
N GLY A 271 22.24 -3.40 12.54
CA GLY A 271 22.42 -4.87 12.55
C GLY A 271 22.09 -5.52 13.91
N ASP A 272 21.74 -4.74 14.93
CA ASP A 272 21.44 -5.15 16.29
C ASP A 272 19.92 -5.27 16.53
N ILE A 273 19.21 -5.98 15.65
CA ILE A 273 17.83 -6.38 15.93
C ILE A 273 17.84 -7.28 17.17
N LYS A 274 17.23 -6.82 18.27
CA LYS A 274 17.19 -7.54 19.54
C LYS A 274 15.91 -8.36 19.63
N LYS A 275 16.07 -9.67 19.86
CA LYS A 275 14.96 -10.59 20.16
C LYS A 275 15.00 -10.96 21.63
N TYR A 276 13.89 -10.81 22.34
CA TYR A 276 13.79 -11.10 23.77
C TYR A 276 12.35 -11.44 24.17
N LYS A 277 12.18 -11.90 25.41
CA LYS A 277 10.86 -12.16 26.01
C LYS A 277 10.41 -10.99 26.86
N LEU A 278 9.16 -10.58 26.71
CA LEU A 278 8.50 -9.59 27.56
C LEU A 278 7.17 -10.20 28.03
N ASN A 279 6.99 -10.38 29.33
CA ASN A 279 5.83 -11.06 29.92
C ASN A 279 5.47 -12.41 29.25
N GLY A 280 6.49 -13.15 28.78
CA GLY A 280 6.34 -14.43 28.08
C GLY A 280 6.09 -14.34 26.57
N TYR A 281 5.83 -13.15 26.03
CA TYR A 281 5.65 -12.91 24.60
C TYR A 281 6.98 -12.70 23.88
N ASP A 282 7.04 -13.09 22.62
CA ASP A 282 8.20 -12.83 21.76
C ASP A 282 8.19 -11.38 21.27
N VAL A 283 9.26 -10.66 21.58
CA VAL A 283 9.45 -9.27 21.17
C VAL A 283 10.69 -9.15 20.29
N THR A 284 10.54 -8.42 19.19
CA THR A 284 11.64 -7.95 18.35
C THR A 284 11.72 -6.44 18.47
N PHE A 285 12.92 -5.90 18.65
CA PHE A 285 13.18 -4.47 18.74
C PHE A 285 14.33 -4.08 17.82
N GLY A 286 14.19 -2.97 17.12
CA GLY A 286 15.18 -2.46 16.17
C GLY A 286 15.20 -0.95 16.18
N GLU A 287 16.38 -0.38 15.90
CA GLU A 287 16.58 1.05 15.76
C GLU A 287 17.07 1.32 14.34
N TYR A 288 16.60 2.40 13.71
CA TYR A 288 17.06 2.76 12.38
C TYR A 288 18.47 3.35 12.45
N LYS A 289 19.31 3.03 11.46
CA LYS A 289 20.72 3.44 11.43
C LYS A 289 20.91 4.91 11.09
N GLU A 290 20.03 5.46 10.24
CA GLU A 290 20.11 6.83 9.72
C GLU A 290 19.09 7.78 10.40
N SER A 291 18.35 7.32 11.42
CA SER A 291 17.36 8.15 12.12
C SER A 291 17.14 7.71 13.57
N ASN A 292 16.51 8.58 14.37
CA ASN A 292 16.10 8.25 15.74
C ASN A 292 14.87 7.34 15.79
N VAL A 293 14.36 6.89 14.64
CA VAL A 293 13.20 6.01 14.61
C VAL A 293 13.58 4.68 15.24
N ARG A 294 12.70 4.19 16.09
CA ARG A 294 12.75 2.88 16.71
C ARG A 294 11.47 2.15 16.36
N ALA A 295 11.56 0.83 16.31
CA ALA A 295 10.41 -0.01 16.09
C ALA A 295 10.46 -1.23 17.00
N MET A 296 9.29 -1.68 17.40
CA MET A 296 9.11 -2.84 18.25
C MET A 296 7.94 -3.66 17.75
N LYS A 297 8.07 -4.98 17.81
CA LYS A 297 7.05 -5.93 17.41
C LYS A 297 6.87 -6.96 18.50
N ILE A 298 5.64 -7.19 18.92
CA ILE A 298 5.26 -8.28 19.83
C ILE A 298 4.39 -9.29 19.10
N VAL A 299 4.64 -10.58 19.32
CA VAL A 299 3.85 -11.68 18.75
C VAL A 299 2.96 -12.28 19.84
N VAL A 300 1.67 -12.30 19.57
CA VAL A 300 0.67 -12.96 20.40
C VAL A 300 0.33 -14.30 19.76
N PRO A 301 0.70 -15.43 20.41
CA PRO A 301 0.42 -16.76 19.86
C PRO A 301 -1.08 -17.05 19.89
N ALA A 302 -1.53 -17.93 18.99
CA ALA A 302 -2.90 -18.43 18.97
C ALA A 302 -3.26 -19.09 20.32
N ARG A 303 -4.43 -18.74 20.87
CA ARG A 303 -4.94 -19.27 22.15
C ARG A 303 -6.47 -19.31 22.13
N GLU A 304 -7.06 -20.35 22.73
CA GLU A 304 -8.50 -20.44 22.97
C GLU A 304 -9.38 -20.20 21.72
N GLY A 305 -8.97 -20.73 20.58
CA GLY A 305 -9.70 -20.57 19.31
C GLY A 305 -9.51 -19.20 18.63
N ARG A 306 -8.64 -18.34 19.16
CA ARG A 306 -8.24 -17.07 18.53
C ARG A 306 -6.97 -17.25 17.71
N ASN A 307 -6.89 -16.54 16.59
CA ASN A 307 -5.75 -16.59 15.69
C ASN A 307 -4.54 -15.86 16.29
N ALA A 308 -3.35 -16.29 15.89
CA ALA A 308 -2.13 -15.58 16.24
C ALA A 308 -2.11 -14.23 15.52
N TYR A 309 -1.53 -13.23 16.17
CA TYR A 309 -1.40 -11.88 15.59
C TYR A 309 -0.13 -11.21 16.09
N GLN A 310 0.27 -10.17 15.39
CA GLN A 310 1.37 -9.30 15.77
C GLN A 310 0.89 -7.88 15.99
N VAL A 311 1.50 -7.21 16.96
CA VAL A 311 1.39 -5.76 17.14
C VAL A 311 2.76 -5.16 16.88
N TYR A 312 2.83 -4.24 15.92
CA TYR A 312 4.01 -3.48 15.57
C TYR A 312 3.81 -2.02 15.97
N ILE A 313 4.84 -1.40 16.52
CA ILE A 313 4.86 0.03 16.85
C ILE A 313 6.15 0.66 16.33
N ASN A 314 6.06 1.88 15.81
CA ASN A 314 7.22 2.71 15.49
C ASN A 314 7.04 4.15 15.96
N ASP A 315 8.15 4.77 16.33
CA ASP A 315 8.22 6.11 16.92
C ASP A 315 9.66 6.63 16.93
N SER A 316 9.90 7.94 17.06
CA SER A 316 11.25 8.54 17.14
C SER A 316 11.62 9.25 18.47
N MET A 317 10.70 9.33 19.43
CA MET A 317 10.82 10.11 20.67
C MET A 317 10.74 9.26 21.94
N LEU A 318 9.88 8.24 21.94
CA LEU A 318 9.63 7.32 23.03
C LEU A 318 10.85 6.45 23.32
N SER A 319 11.06 6.23 24.61
CA SER A 319 12.02 5.26 25.10
C SER A 319 11.58 3.82 24.79
N LYS A 320 12.53 2.88 24.78
CA LYS A 320 12.23 1.45 24.68
C LYS A 320 11.16 1.01 25.70
N LYS A 321 11.25 1.49 26.93
CA LYS A 321 10.33 1.15 28.02
C LYS A 321 8.91 1.66 27.76
N GLU A 322 8.76 2.85 27.17
CA GLU A 322 7.45 3.36 26.79
C GLU A 322 6.83 2.54 25.66
N LEU A 323 7.62 2.14 24.67
CA LEU A 323 7.15 1.24 23.61
C LEU A 323 6.70 -0.12 24.16
N GLU A 324 7.46 -0.69 25.11
CA GLU A 324 7.09 -1.93 25.81
C GLU A 324 5.75 -1.78 26.55
N ASN A 325 5.57 -0.67 27.29
CA ASN A 325 4.33 -0.41 28.01
C ASN A 325 3.14 -0.25 27.06
N VAL A 326 3.30 0.47 25.95
CA VAL A 326 2.24 0.62 24.94
C VAL A 326 1.86 -0.74 24.36
N LEU A 327 2.84 -1.54 23.91
CA LEU A 327 2.58 -2.86 23.34
C LEU A 327 1.91 -3.83 24.31
N LEU A 328 2.35 -3.89 25.57
CA LEU A 328 1.72 -4.73 26.58
C LEU A 328 0.27 -4.29 26.83
N SER A 329 0.02 -2.98 26.87
CA SER A 329 -1.31 -2.42 27.09
C SER A 329 -2.34 -2.72 25.99
N MET A 330 -1.87 -3.19 24.83
CA MET A 330 -2.70 -3.64 23.70
C MET A 330 -3.16 -5.09 23.85
N ILE A 331 -2.39 -5.92 24.57
CA ILE A 331 -2.56 -7.37 24.58
C ILE A 331 -3.03 -7.90 25.93
N GLU A 332 -2.80 -7.15 27.02
CA GLU A 332 -3.22 -7.51 28.38
C GLU A 332 -4.68 -7.13 28.69
#